data_AF-A0A2D7ATI4-F1
#
_entry.id   AF-A0A2D7ATI4-F1
#
_cell.length_a   1.000
_cell.length_b   1.000
_cell.length_c   1.000
_cell.angle_alpha   90.00
_cell.angle_beta   90.00
_cell.angle_gamma   90.00
#
_symmetry.space_group_name_H-M   'P 1'
#
loop_
_entity.id
_entity.type
_entity.pdbx_description
1 polymer ?
#
loop_
_entity_poly.entity_id
_entity_poly.type
_entity_poly.pdbx_seq_one_letter_code
_entity_poly.pdbx_strand_id
1 'polypeptide(L)'
;MDIQELDLNGGTFKLNLPYNWVGWLLWAIGLILTIVGIVVAVNDTVGLGLSAFGLLMMAFTSPGSLESGLHAVRKQAIDPAVLQAKAESSGLSIDNWWMQQTSYVPTTDPSDWILPAPGPSTWDNDNRYAAQGDGSALPEHPSVIGTPIPATLTLFSIYVILSITCILILAAAVMKDAEADAGMYPALGIAGVGLILTLIGYFKSKMLRQMIDTPTSLVRSAPVGNPELVGQVRPIDEGCLTVVVDGNQDMTFGNMVGYHWAYEQYQCRTTRDSEGNSKEECHWVTVRSDSGGCPFILHDGTGGMRVNTNSFKRTDYGQYLKRWDGKFAQTLGKQMMASAIAGMLGGARVKKHRWTLYGLRLGNPVYVLGQTKPRTREALEAEGLDGTLGNSIIEVWGNEDAPGIKCTLQRGSELANIGRSRSGFELVMLPVIMMIGGIALIGLA
;
A
#
# COMPACT_ATOMS: atom_id res chain seq x y z
N MET A 1 -4.46 -24.40 -7.38
CA MET A 1 -4.37 -23.86 -6.02
C MET A 1 -5.65 -23.15 -5.74
N ASP A 2 -6.57 -23.93 -5.19
CA ASP A 2 -7.76 -23.42 -4.55
C ASP A 2 -7.36 -22.62 -3.29
N ILE A 3 -8.18 -21.66 -2.86
CA ILE A 3 -7.96 -20.93 -1.61
C ILE A 3 -8.00 -21.90 -0.41
N GLN A 4 -8.76 -22.98 -0.50
CA GLN A 4 -8.83 -24.01 0.55
C GLN A 4 -7.53 -24.83 0.67
N GLU A 5 -6.72 -24.88 -0.39
CA GLU A 5 -5.41 -25.53 -0.38
C GLU A 5 -4.30 -24.62 0.14
N LEU A 6 -4.56 -23.30 0.26
CA LEU A 6 -3.58 -22.35 0.74
C LEU A 6 -3.60 -22.31 2.28
N ASP A 7 -2.48 -22.72 2.89
CA ASP A 7 -2.31 -22.54 4.33
C ASP A 7 -2.16 -21.04 4.66
N LEU A 8 -3.24 -20.50 5.24
CA LEU A 8 -3.36 -19.11 5.69
C LEU A 8 -2.60 -18.86 6.99
N ASN A 9 -2.16 -19.91 7.71
CA ASN A 9 -1.25 -19.78 8.84
C ASN A 9 0.19 -20.05 8.38
N GLY A 10 0.96 -18.98 8.20
CA GLY A 10 2.34 -19.10 7.73
C GLY A 10 3.30 -19.80 8.70
N GLY A 11 2.91 -20.03 9.95
CA GLY A 11 3.73 -20.69 10.96
C GLY A 11 5.03 -19.94 11.28
N THR A 12 6.07 -20.69 11.68
CA THR A 12 7.36 -20.10 12.08
C THR A 12 8.21 -19.70 10.87
N PHE A 13 8.29 -20.57 9.85
CA PHE A 13 9.13 -20.33 8.67
C PHE A 13 8.42 -20.74 7.39
N LYS A 14 8.47 -19.87 6.37
CA LYS A 14 7.94 -20.17 5.04
C LYS A 14 8.93 -19.77 3.95
N LEU A 15 9.27 -20.74 3.10
CA LEU A 15 10.17 -20.54 1.97
C LEU A 15 9.40 -19.95 0.79
N ASN A 16 9.66 -18.68 0.48
CA ASN A 16 8.98 -17.97 -0.58
C ASN A 16 9.97 -17.34 -1.57
N LEU A 17 9.88 -17.79 -2.82
CA LEU A 17 10.67 -17.30 -3.94
C LEU A 17 9.89 -16.26 -4.75
N PRO A 18 10.57 -15.45 -5.59
CA PRO A 18 9.90 -14.53 -6.50
C PRO A 18 8.87 -15.23 -7.38
N TYR A 19 7.76 -14.55 -7.67
CA TYR A 19 6.67 -15.11 -8.51
C TYR A 19 6.48 -14.35 -9.84
N ASN A 20 7.26 -13.30 -10.08
CA ASN A 20 7.29 -12.55 -11.32
C ASN A 20 8.67 -12.64 -11.98
N TRP A 21 8.72 -12.46 -13.30
CA TRP A 21 9.96 -12.65 -14.07
C TRP A 21 11.04 -11.62 -13.69
N VAL A 22 10.65 -10.38 -13.39
CA VAL A 22 11.56 -9.32 -12.95
C VAL A 22 12.20 -9.68 -11.61
N GLY A 23 11.41 -10.21 -10.67
CA GLY A 23 11.88 -10.65 -9.37
C GLY A 23 12.86 -11.81 -9.49
N TRP A 24 12.62 -12.77 -10.38
CA TRP A 24 13.58 -13.84 -10.68
C TRP A 24 14.89 -13.32 -11.28
N LEU A 25 14.81 -12.37 -12.22
CA LEU A 25 15.99 -11.75 -12.81
C LEU A 25 16.84 -11.03 -11.75
N LEU A 26 16.22 -10.18 -10.95
CA LEU A 26 16.91 -9.46 -9.87
C LEU A 26 17.44 -10.41 -8.79
N TRP A 27 16.69 -11.46 -8.46
CA TRP A 27 17.14 -12.48 -7.51
C TRP A 27 18.40 -13.21 -8.01
N ALA A 28 18.43 -13.59 -9.29
CA ALA A 28 19.59 -14.24 -9.90
C ALA A 28 20.82 -13.32 -9.95
N ILE A 29 20.63 -12.05 -10.31
CA ILE A 29 21.72 -11.05 -10.25
C ILE A 29 22.21 -10.91 -8.79
N GLY A 30 21.29 -10.89 -7.82
CA GLY A 30 21.61 -10.76 -6.40
C GLY A 30 22.46 -11.94 -5.91
N LEU A 31 22.09 -13.15 -6.30
CA LEU A 31 22.84 -14.37 -6.02
C LEU A 31 24.26 -14.30 -6.61
N ILE A 32 24.40 -13.86 -7.86
CA ILE A 32 25.72 -13.70 -8.50
C ILE A 32 26.58 -12.69 -7.74
N LEU A 33 26.02 -11.52 -7.41
CA LEU A 33 26.73 -10.49 -6.64
C LEU A 33 27.17 -11.01 -5.26
N THR A 34 26.31 -11.79 -4.59
CA THR A 34 26.66 -12.42 -3.31
C THR A 34 27.82 -13.40 -3.46
N ILE A 35 27.79 -14.28 -4.45
CA ILE A 35 28.87 -15.25 -4.68
C ILE A 35 30.18 -14.54 -5.01
N VAL A 36 30.14 -13.57 -5.95
CA VAL A 36 31.33 -12.78 -6.34
C VAL A 36 31.87 -12.02 -5.13
N GLY A 37 31.00 -11.39 -4.34
CA GLY A 37 31.39 -10.68 -3.12
C GLY A 37 32.08 -11.58 -2.11
N ILE A 38 31.58 -12.80 -1.88
CA ILE A 38 32.20 -13.78 -0.97
C ILE A 38 33.60 -14.18 -1.47
N VAL A 39 33.75 -14.40 -2.78
CA VAL A 39 35.06 -14.73 -3.38
C VAL A 39 36.06 -13.58 -3.21
N VAL A 40 35.62 -12.33 -3.42
CA VAL A 40 36.46 -11.14 -3.20
C VAL A 40 36.80 -11.00 -1.70
N ALA A 41 35.84 -11.28 -0.82
CA ALA A 41 36.00 -11.20 0.63
C ALA A 41 37.10 -12.12 1.21
N VAL A 42 37.53 -13.13 0.46
CA VAL A 42 38.69 -13.96 0.83
C VAL A 42 39.98 -13.15 0.88
N ASN A 43 40.13 -12.15 0.00
CA ASN A 43 41.34 -11.34 -0.10
C ASN A 43 41.13 -9.90 0.39
N ASP A 44 39.93 -9.35 0.23
CA ASP A 44 39.60 -7.97 0.58
C ASP A 44 38.20 -7.87 1.20
N THR A 45 38.13 -7.38 2.43
CA THR A 45 36.89 -7.18 3.18
C THR A 45 35.84 -6.34 2.45
N VAL A 46 36.21 -5.49 1.49
CA VAL A 46 35.28 -4.74 0.62
C VAL A 46 34.30 -5.68 -0.12
N GLY A 47 34.71 -6.93 -0.40
CA GLY A 47 33.84 -7.96 -0.97
C GLY A 47 32.60 -8.28 -0.12
N LEU A 48 32.64 -8.04 1.20
CA LEU A 48 31.47 -8.18 2.07
C LEU A 48 30.41 -7.12 1.78
N GLY A 49 30.79 -5.92 1.33
CA GLY A 49 29.87 -4.87 0.90
C GLY A 49 29.09 -5.29 -0.35
N LEU A 50 29.79 -5.88 -1.32
CA LEU A 50 29.16 -6.46 -2.52
C LEU A 50 28.22 -7.62 -2.15
N SER A 51 28.64 -8.46 -1.19
CA SER A 51 27.83 -9.57 -0.70
C SER A 51 26.55 -9.11 -0.02
N ALA A 52 26.66 -8.10 0.85
CA ALA A 52 25.52 -7.47 1.52
C ALA A 52 24.53 -6.89 0.51
N PHE A 53 25.01 -6.17 -0.51
CA PHE A 53 24.16 -5.62 -1.56
C PHE A 53 23.41 -6.72 -2.34
N GLY A 54 24.09 -7.79 -2.73
CA GLY A 54 23.46 -8.95 -3.38
C GLY A 54 22.38 -9.61 -2.51
N LEU A 55 22.66 -9.77 -1.21
CA LEU A 55 21.72 -10.31 -0.22
C LEU A 55 20.49 -9.42 -0.04
N LEU A 56 20.66 -8.09 0.07
CA LEU A 56 19.53 -7.16 0.13
C LEU A 56 18.68 -7.21 -1.13
N MET A 57 19.30 -7.37 -2.30
CA MET A 57 18.56 -7.48 -3.56
C MET A 57 17.73 -8.78 -3.63
N MET A 58 18.27 -9.91 -3.13
CA MET A 58 17.50 -11.14 -2.95
C MET A 58 16.39 -10.99 -1.88
N ALA A 59 16.63 -10.22 -0.82
CA ALA A 59 15.63 -9.94 0.20
C ALA A 59 14.44 -9.17 -0.40
N PHE A 60 14.68 -8.04 -1.06
CA PHE A 60 13.62 -7.19 -1.61
C PHE A 60 12.83 -7.84 -2.77
N THR A 61 13.37 -8.88 -3.39
CA THR A 61 12.68 -9.68 -4.42
C THR A 61 11.90 -10.86 -3.83
N SER A 62 12.15 -11.21 -2.57
CA SER A 62 11.44 -12.28 -1.86
C SER A 62 10.10 -11.76 -1.33
N PRO A 63 8.96 -12.33 -1.76
CA PRO A 63 7.63 -11.82 -1.42
C PRO A 63 7.23 -12.15 0.03
N GLY A 64 6.14 -11.55 0.49
CA GLY A 64 5.54 -11.89 1.80
C GLY A 64 5.09 -13.35 1.86
N SER A 65 4.84 -13.86 3.07
CA SER A 65 4.57 -15.29 3.31
C SER A 65 3.36 -15.87 2.53
N LEU A 66 2.36 -15.04 2.23
CA LEU A 66 1.13 -15.44 1.53
C LEU A 66 1.01 -14.85 0.12
N GLU A 67 1.80 -13.82 -0.20
CA GLU A 67 1.64 -13.01 -1.41
C GLU A 67 1.74 -13.83 -2.72
N SER A 68 2.73 -14.72 -2.84
CA SER A 68 2.88 -15.58 -4.02
C SER A 68 1.71 -16.54 -4.19
N GLY A 69 1.21 -17.07 -3.07
CA GLY A 69 0.07 -17.98 -3.04
C GLY A 69 -1.21 -17.27 -3.45
N LEU A 70 -1.48 -16.10 -2.88
CA LEU A 70 -2.64 -15.29 -3.22
C LEU A 70 -2.62 -14.82 -4.68
N HIS A 71 -1.44 -14.53 -5.23
CA HIS A 71 -1.30 -14.23 -6.65
C HIS A 71 -1.66 -15.44 -7.54
N ALA A 72 -1.29 -16.65 -7.12
CA ALA A 72 -1.66 -17.88 -7.83
C ALA A 72 -3.16 -18.16 -7.75
N VAL A 73 -3.78 -17.97 -6.57
CA VAL A 73 -5.24 -18.08 -6.40
C VAL A 73 -5.96 -17.09 -7.29
N ARG A 74 -5.54 -15.82 -7.30
CA ARG A 74 -6.17 -14.76 -8.12
C ARG A 74 -6.19 -15.10 -9.61
N LYS A 75 -5.12 -15.69 -10.13
CA LYS A 75 -5.03 -16.11 -11.53
C LYS A 75 -5.95 -17.27 -11.90
N GLN A 76 -6.37 -18.06 -10.92
CA GLN A 76 -7.18 -19.26 -11.14
C GLN A 76 -8.66 -19.04 -10.80
N ALA A 77 -8.94 -18.24 -9.76
CA ALA A 77 -10.29 -18.02 -9.24
C ALA A 77 -11.09 -17.02 -10.08
N ILE A 78 -10.43 -16.07 -10.75
CA ILE A 78 -11.10 -15.04 -11.56
C ILE A 78 -11.19 -15.51 -13.01
N ASP A 79 -12.37 -15.34 -13.62
CA ASP A 79 -12.61 -15.63 -15.02
C ASP A 79 -11.54 -14.97 -15.92
N PRO A 80 -10.86 -15.73 -16.80
CA PRO A 80 -9.89 -15.20 -17.76
C PRO A 80 -10.42 -14.01 -18.58
N ALA A 81 -11.70 -13.96 -18.92
CA ALA A 81 -12.29 -12.85 -19.67
C ALA A 81 -12.27 -11.54 -18.87
N VAL A 82 -12.53 -11.61 -17.56
CA VAL A 82 -12.47 -10.46 -16.65
C VAL A 82 -11.02 -10.00 -16.46
N LEU A 83 -10.10 -10.95 -16.31
CA LEU A 83 -8.67 -10.65 -16.23
C LEU A 83 -8.15 -9.99 -17.51
N GLN A 84 -8.63 -10.46 -18.68
CA GLN A 84 -8.26 -9.89 -19.97
C GLN A 84 -8.84 -8.48 -20.16
N ALA A 85 -10.12 -8.26 -19.85
CA ALA A 85 -10.72 -6.92 -19.92
C ALA A 85 -10.01 -5.93 -18.98
N LYS A 86 -9.57 -6.39 -17.80
CA LYS A 86 -8.73 -5.61 -16.91
C LYS A 86 -7.34 -5.35 -17.50
N ALA A 87 -6.72 -6.35 -18.11
CA ALA A 87 -5.43 -6.20 -18.77
C ALA A 87 -5.51 -5.16 -19.91
N GLU A 88 -6.55 -5.21 -20.74
CA GLU A 88 -6.77 -4.29 -21.88
C GLU A 88 -7.03 -2.85 -21.44
N SER A 89 -7.73 -2.65 -20.32
CA SER A 89 -7.98 -1.32 -19.74
C SER A 89 -6.82 -0.80 -18.87
N SER A 90 -5.81 -1.64 -18.62
CA SER A 90 -4.63 -1.33 -17.82
C SER A 90 -3.40 -1.11 -18.68
N GLY A 91 -2.36 -0.52 -18.10
CA GLY A 91 -1.09 -0.24 -18.77
C GLY A 91 -0.95 1.23 -19.17
N LEU A 92 0.04 1.47 -20.02
CA LEU A 92 0.41 2.81 -20.48
C LEU A 92 -0.35 3.15 -21.76
N SER A 93 -1.14 4.23 -21.72
CA SER A 93 -1.76 4.83 -22.91
C SER A 93 -1.14 6.19 -23.20
N ILE A 94 -1.06 6.52 -24.50
CA ILE A 94 -0.68 7.86 -24.95
C ILE A 94 -1.97 8.64 -25.19
N ASP A 95 -2.25 9.59 -24.32
CA ASP A 95 -3.50 10.38 -24.38
C ASP A 95 -3.34 11.51 -25.41
N ASN A 96 -2.17 12.15 -25.46
CA ASN A 96 -1.87 13.18 -26.45
C ASN A 96 -0.39 13.15 -26.85
N TRP A 97 -0.14 12.78 -28.10
CA TRP A 97 1.21 12.71 -28.66
C TRP A 97 1.94 14.07 -28.66
N TRP A 98 1.24 15.14 -29.06
CA TRP A 98 1.81 16.49 -29.19
C TRP A 98 2.18 17.09 -27.84
N MET A 99 1.34 16.92 -26.83
CA MET A 99 1.61 17.38 -25.47
C MET A 99 2.48 16.40 -24.67
N GLN A 100 2.85 15.27 -25.27
CA GLN A 100 3.55 14.16 -24.63
C GLN A 100 2.89 13.76 -23.31
N GLN A 101 1.56 13.68 -23.35
CA GLN A 101 0.73 13.26 -22.23
C GLN A 101 0.46 11.76 -22.35
N THR A 102 0.75 11.06 -21.27
CA THR A 102 0.52 9.63 -21.13
C THR A 102 -0.27 9.37 -19.87
N SER A 103 -1.17 8.41 -19.88
CA SER A 103 -1.75 7.89 -18.65
C SER A 103 -1.36 6.44 -18.41
N TYR A 104 -1.32 6.08 -17.14
CA TYR A 104 -0.96 4.75 -16.69
C TYR A 104 -1.96 4.28 -15.65
N VAL A 105 -2.60 3.16 -15.95
CA VAL A 105 -3.44 2.41 -15.02
C VAL A 105 -2.65 1.17 -14.60
N PRO A 106 -2.46 0.90 -13.30
CA PRO A 106 -1.71 -0.28 -12.88
C PRO A 106 -2.27 -1.58 -13.44
N THR A 107 -1.40 -2.39 -14.02
CA THR A 107 -1.73 -3.71 -14.56
C THR A 107 -2.04 -4.74 -13.47
N THR A 108 -1.47 -4.56 -12.28
CA THR A 108 -1.72 -5.40 -11.12
C THR A 108 -1.95 -4.50 -9.91
N ASP A 109 -3.07 -4.70 -9.23
CA ASP A 109 -3.39 -4.03 -7.97
C ASP A 109 -3.45 -5.07 -6.84
N PRO A 110 -2.54 -5.02 -5.86
CA PRO A 110 -2.55 -5.94 -4.73
C PRO A 110 -3.82 -5.80 -3.87
N SER A 111 -4.41 -4.61 -3.78
CA SER A 111 -5.58 -4.30 -2.95
C SER A 111 -6.92 -4.66 -3.64
N ASP A 112 -6.90 -5.26 -4.83
CA ASP A 112 -8.13 -5.72 -5.48
C ASP A 112 -8.54 -7.11 -5.02
N TRP A 113 -9.74 -7.56 -5.42
CA TRP A 113 -10.22 -8.90 -5.14
C TRP A 113 -9.24 -9.99 -5.63
N ILE A 114 -9.10 -11.03 -4.82
CA ILE A 114 -8.37 -12.28 -5.05
C ILE A 114 -9.35 -13.37 -5.54
N LEU A 115 -10.52 -13.45 -4.92
CA LEU A 115 -11.65 -14.31 -5.29
C LEU A 115 -12.70 -13.51 -6.07
N PRO A 116 -13.54 -14.15 -6.89
CA PRO A 116 -14.58 -13.45 -7.62
C PRO A 116 -15.56 -12.75 -6.67
N ALA A 117 -15.84 -11.49 -6.94
CA ALA A 117 -16.80 -10.69 -6.20
C ALA A 117 -18.09 -10.46 -7.01
N PRO A 118 -19.25 -10.28 -6.35
CA PRO A 118 -20.50 -10.01 -7.05
C PRO A 118 -20.43 -8.71 -7.85
N GLY A 119 -20.76 -8.78 -9.14
CA GLY A 119 -20.77 -7.61 -10.02
C GLY A 119 -22.02 -6.73 -9.83
N PRO A 120 -22.03 -5.51 -10.38
CA PRO A 120 -23.17 -4.58 -10.27
C PRO A 120 -24.53 -5.13 -10.68
N SER A 121 -24.55 -6.09 -11.62
CA SER A 121 -25.78 -6.74 -12.08
C SER A 121 -26.46 -7.62 -11.02
N THR A 122 -25.75 -7.97 -9.95
CA THR A 122 -26.24 -8.84 -8.86
C THR A 122 -26.60 -8.05 -7.61
N TRP A 123 -26.42 -6.73 -7.62
CA TRP A 123 -26.70 -5.88 -6.47
C TRP A 123 -28.20 -5.55 -6.43
N ASP A 124 -28.80 -5.76 -5.27
CA ASP A 124 -30.13 -5.25 -4.98
C ASP A 124 -30.02 -3.76 -4.61
N ASN A 125 -30.39 -2.89 -5.55
CA ASN A 125 -30.40 -1.45 -5.32
C ASN A 125 -31.69 -0.98 -4.66
N ASP A 126 -32.76 -1.78 -4.65
CA ASP A 126 -34.02 -1.42 -4.00
C ASP A 126 -33.93 -1.71 -2.49
N ASN A 127 -33.28 -2.82 -2.12
CA ASN A 127 -33.04 -3.21 -0.73
C ASN A 127 -31.55 -3.40 -0.41
N ARG A 128 -30.83 -2.27 -0.34
CA ARG A 128 -29.36 -2.24 -0.17
C ARG A 128 -28.85 -2.80 1.16
N TYR A 129 -29.73 -2.89 2.16
CA TYR A 129 -29.40 -3.38 3.50
C TYR A 129 -29.70 -4.86 3.68
N ALA A 130 -30.53 -5.46 2.83
CA ALA A 130 -30.86 -6.87 2.91
C ALA A 130 -29.68 -7.77 2.51
N ALA A 131 -29.80 -9.03 2.91
CA ALA A 131 -28.86 -10.06 2.53
C ALA A 131 -28.90 -10.32 1.01
N GLN A 132 -27.75 -10.62 0.41
CA GLN A 132 -27.68 -10.98 -0.99
C GLN A 132 -27.86 -12.49 -1.16
N GLY A 133 -28.71 -12.90 -2.10
CA GLY A 133 -28.90 -14.31 -2.44
C GLY A 133 -29.39 -15.13 -1.24
N ASP A 134 -28.59 -16.11 -0.82
CA ASP A 134 -28.88 -16.96 0.35
C ASP A 134 -28.47 -16.31 1.69
N GLY A 135 -27.86 -15.12 1.65
CA GLY A 135 -27.36 -14.41 2.82
C GLY A 135 -26.10 -15.01 3.43
N SER A 136 -25.37 -15.81 2.65
CA SER A 136 -24.00 -16.20 2.96
C SER A 136 -23.04 -15.00 2.83
N ALA A 137 -21.94 -15.07 3.58
CA ALA A 137 -20.90 -14.05 3.50
C ALA A 137 -20.12 -14.18 2.18
N LEU A 138 -19.54 -13.06 1.72
CA LEU A 138 -18.72 -13.04 0.51
C LEU A 138 -17.56 -14.04 0.60
N PRO A 139 -17.07 -14.57 -0.53
CA PRO A 139 -16.01 -15.58 -0.52
C PRO A 139 -14.73 -15.17 0.22
N GLU A 140 -14.35 -13.89 0.22
CA GLU A 140 -13.18 -13.40 0.97
C GLU A 140 -13.50 -12.94 2.39
N HIS A 141 -14.74 -13.11 2.86
CA HIS A 141 -15.07 -12.71 4.22
C HIS A 141 -14.32 -13.61 5.22
N PRO A 142 -13.70 -13.07 6.28
CA PRO A 142 -12.92 -13.83 7.26
C PRO A 142 -13.70 -14.97 7.94
N SER A 143 -15.02 -14.88 8.03
CA SER A 143 -15.86 -15.98 8.53
C SER A 143 -15.92 -17.22 7.61
N VAL A 144 -15.52 -17.07 6.34
CA VAL A 144 -15.52 -18.14 5.33
C VAL A 144 -14.13 -18.74 5.18
N ILE A 145 -13.14 -17.88 4.96
CA ILE A 145 -11.76 -18.30 4.66
C ILE A 145 -10.85 -18.31 5.90
N GLY A 146 -11.21 -17.60 6.98
CA GLY A 146 -10.35 -17.36 8.12
C GLY A 146 -9.44 -16.13 7.96
N THR A 147 -8.86 -15.69 9.08
CA THR A 147 -7.89 -14.60 9.14
C THR A 147 -6.50 -15.10 8.76
N PRO A 148 -5.84 -14.52 7.74
CA PRO A 148 -4.47 -14.87 7.40
C PRO A 148 -3.49 -14.43 8.50
N ILE A 149 -2.51 -15.29 8.81
CA ILE A 149 -1.44 -14.99 9.75
C ILE A 149 -0.11 -15.15 9.01
N PRO A 150 0.67 -14.06 8.82
CA PRO A 150 1.93 -14.14 8.10
C PRO A 150 2.98 -14.96 8.87
N ALA A 151 3.81 -15.70 8.15
CA ALA A 151 4.90 -16.50 8.73
C ALA A 151 5.87 -15.61 9.52
N THR A 152 6.34 -16.09 10.68
CA THR A 152 7.25 -15.30 11.55
C THR A 152 8.52 -14.93 10.80
N LEU A 153 9.11 -15.88 10.08
CA LEU A 153 10.31 -15.72 9.26
C LEU A 153 10.04 -16.19 7.84
N THR A 154 10.58 -15.46 6.87
CA THR A 154 10.64 -15.89 5.47
C THR A 154 12.08 -15.88 4.96
N LEU A 155 12.31 -16.23 3.68
CA LEU A 155 13.62 -16.05 3.05
C LEU A 155 14.14 -14.60 3.15
N PHE A 156 13.25 -13.61 3.20
CA PHE A 156 13.63 -12.22 3.46
C PHE A 156 14.42 -12.08 4.76
N SER A 157 13.95 -12.69 5.85
CA SER A 157 14.65 -12.66 7.15
C SER A 157 16.06 -13.22 7.05
N ILE A 158 16.22 -14.36 6.38
CA ILE A 158 17.52 -15.01 6.21
C ILE A 158 18.48 -14.11 5.44
N TYR A 159 18.05 -13.58 4.30
CA TYR A 159 18.89 -12.69 3.49
C TYR A 159 19.25 -11.38 4.22
N VAL A 160 18.29 -10.79 4.95
CA VAL A 160 18.53 -9.57 5.72
C VAL A 160 19.49 -9.82 6.88
N ILE A 161 19.33 -10.92 7.63
CA ILE A 161 20.25 -11.27 8.73
C ILE A 161 21.67 -11.44 8.18
N LEU A 162 21.84 -12.22 7.10
CA LEU A 162 23.14 -12.41 6.47
C LEU A 162 23.73 -11.09 5.96
N SER A 163 22.90 -10.21 5.39
CA SER A 163 23.34 -8.89 4.94
C SER A 163 23.78 -8.02 6.11
N ILE A 164 23.04 -8.01 7.23
CA ILE A 164 23.41 -7.26 8.43
C ILE A 164 24.74 -7.77 8.95
N THR A 165 24.95 -9.10 9.00
CA THR A 165 26.24 -9.69 9.39
C THR A 165 27.38 -9.20 8.49
N CYS A 166 27.21 -9.22 7.17
CA CYS A 166 28.23 -8.72 6.24
C CYS A 166 28.54 -7.23 6.46
N ILE A 167 27.51 -6.40 6.67
CA ILE A 167 27.65 -4.96 6.93
C ILE A 167 28.39 -4.71 8.24
N LEU A 168 28.06 -5.44 9.31
CA LEU A 168 28.70 -5.28 10.61
C LEU A 168 30.18 -5.69 10.58
N ILE A 169 30.52 -6.78 9.89
CA ILE A 169 31.91 -7.22 9.74
C ILE A 169 32.71 -6.21 8.90
N LEU A 170 32.14 -5.74 7.80
CA LEU A 170 32.76 -4.71 6.96
C LEU A 170 33.00 -3.42 7.76
N ALA A 171 32.00 -2.95 8.51
CA ALA A 171 32.13 -1.75 9.32
C ALA A 171 33.21 -1.92 10.40
N ALA A 172 33.28 -3.08 11.07
CA ALA A 172 34.34 -3.36 12.03
C ALA A 172 35.74 -3.37 11.38
N ALA A 173 35.87 -3.88 10.15
CA ALA A 173 37.14 -3.86 9.42
C ALA A 173 37.57 -2.43 9.07
N VAL A 174 36.65 -1.62 8.54
CA VAL A 174 36.89 -0.20 8.21
C VAL A 174 37.24 0.63 9.45
N MET A 175 36.60 0.36 10.58
CA MET A 175 36.90 1.06 11.84
C MET A 175 38.28 0.71 12.41
N LYS A 176 38.80 -0.49 12.12
CA LYS A 176 40.13 -0.93 12.55
C LYS A 176 41.24 -0.45 11.60
N ASP A 177 40.89 -0.04 10.39
CA ASP A 177 41.84 0.44 9.42
C ASP A 177 42.30 1.86 9.79
N ALA A 178 43.55 1.97 10.23
CA ALA A 178 44.16 3.21 10.69
C ALA A 178 44.30 4.24 9.56
N GLU A 179 44.29 3.82 8.30
CA GLU A 179 44.34 4.72 7.14
C GLU A 179 42.97 5.33 6.80
N ALA A 180 41.88 4.69 7.22
CA ALA A 180 40.52 5.09 6.85
C ALA A 180 39.97 6.28 7.67
N ASP A 181 40.59 6.64 8.80
CA ASP A 181 40.17 7.68 9.77
C ASP A 181 38.64 7.73 10.00
N ALA A 182 37.99 6.57 9.96
CA ALA A 182 36.53 6.48 9.92
C ALA A 182 35.91 6.63 11.32
N GLY A 183 36.72 6.50 12.38
CA GLY A 183 36.30 6.56 13.78
C GLY A 183 35.01 5.77 14.03
N MET A 184 34.05 6.42 14.70
CA MET A 184 32.76 5.81 15.04
C MET A 184 31.68 6.00 13.95
N TYR A 185 31.98 6.67 12.84
CA TYR A 185 30.96 7.07 11.85
C TYR A 185 30.23 5.87 11.21
N PRO A 186 30.90 4.76 10.80
CA PRO A 186 30.20 3.59 10.26
C PRO A 186 29.21 2.99 11.26
N ALA A 187 29.61 2.88 12.53
CA ALA A 187 28.78 2.34 13.60
C ALA A 187 27.53 3.21 13.88
N LEU A 188 27.72 4.53 13.94
CA LEU A 188 26.63 5.50 14.08
C LEU A 188 25.66 5.48 12.90
N GLY A 189 26.18 5.35 11.67
CA GLY A 189 25.37 5.23 10.46
C GLY A 189 24.47 4.00 10.48
N ILE A 190 25.02 2.84 10.83
CA ILE A 190 24.27 1.57 10.96
C ILE A 190 23.21 1.68 12.06
N ALA A 191 23.58 2.20 13.23
CA ALA A 191 22.66 2.37 14.35
C ALA A 191 21.51 3.33 14.00
N GLY A 192 21.80 4.45 13.34
CA GLY A 192 20.83 5.45 12.91
C GLY A 192 19.83 4.89 11.89
N VAL A 193 20.30 4.18 10.88
CA VAL A 193 19.43 3.51 9.89
C VAL A 193 18.57 2.45 10.58
N GLY A 194 19.16 1.63 11.45
CA GLY A 194 18.43 0.62 12.22
C GLY A 194 17.32 1.22 13.09
N LEU A 195 17.58 2.36 13.76
CA LEU A 195 16.59 3.08 14.56
C LEU A 195 15.42 3.60 13.70
N ILE A 196 15.72 4.26 12.58
CA ILE A 196 14.68 4.79 11.67
C ILE A 196 13.79 3.65 11.16
N LEU A 197 14.40 2.55 10.70
CA LEU A 197 13.66 1.38 10.21
C LEU A 197 12.85 0.72 11.34
N THR A 198 13.37 0.66 12.56
CA THR A 198 12.65 0.14 13.73
C THR A 198 11.40 0.97 14.03
N LEU A 199 11.51 2.30 14.01
CA LEU A 199 10.38 3.20 14.26
C LEU A 199 9.29 3.02 13.19
N ILE A 200 9.66 2.98 11.92
CA ILE A 200 8.72 2.75 10.81
C ILE A 200 8.07 1.36 10.96
N GLY A 201 8.88 0.34 11.25
CA GLY A 201 8.45 -1.04 11.45
C GLY A 201 7.49 -1.21 12.63
N TYR A 202 7.72 -0.49 13.72
CA TYR A 202 6.87 -0.51 14.91
C TYR A 202 5.45 -0.03 14.62
N PHE A 203 5.31 1.13 13.95
CA PHE A 203 3.98 1.64 13.59
C PHE A 203 3.25 0.72 12.60
N LYS A 204 3.96 0.17 11.60
CA LYS A 204 3.38 -0.81 10.67
C LYS A 204 2.96 -2.11 11.37
N SER A 205 3.80 -2.64 12.27
CA SER A 205 3.48 -3.85 13.03
C SER A 205 2.29 -3.63 13.96
N LYS A 206 2.14 -2.43 14.54
CA LYS A 206 0.98 -2.11 15.39
C LYS A 206 -0.32 -2.14 14.61
N MET A 207 -0.34 -1.57 13.40
CA MET A 207 -1.50 -1.62 12.52
C MET A 207 -1.82 -3.07 12.10
N LEU A 208 -0.80 -3.86 11.73
CA LEU A 208 -0.98 -5.26 11.37
C LEU A 208 -1.54 -6.11 12.52
N ARG A 209 -1.00 -5.94 13.74
CA ARG A 209 -1.49 -6.64 14.93
C ARG A 209 -2.93 -6.29 15.23
N GLN A 210 -3.30 -5.01 15.09
CA GLN A 210 -4.68 -4.58 15.29
C GLN A 210 -5.64 -5.31 14.33
N MET A 211 -5.27 -5.52 13.06
CA MET A 211 -6.09 -6.28 12.11
C MET A 211 -6.14 -7.77 12.43
N ILE A 212 -5.06 -8.37 12.92
CA ILE A 212 -5.02 -9.81 13.28
C ILE A 212 -5.78 -10.09 14.58
N ASP A 213 -5.68 -9.18 15.57
CA ASP A 213 -6.20 -9.38 16.91
C ASP A 213 -7.67 -8.95 17.05
N THR A 214 -8.23 -8.24 16.06
CA THR A 214 -9.62 -7.79 16.07
C THR A 214 -10.48 -8.75 15.24
N PRO A 215 -11.49 -9.43 15.83
CA PRO A 215 -12.34 -10.32 15.06
C PRO A 215 -13.28 -9.54 14.13
N THR A 216 -13.30 -9.92 12.86
CA THR A 216 -14.22 -9.36 11.86
C THR A 216 -15.65 -9.80 12.13
N SER A 217 -16.55 -8.82 12.18
CA SER A 217 -17.99 -9.04 12.37
C SER A 217 -18.71 -9.11 11.03
N LEU A 218 -19.72 -9.99 10.95
CA LEU A 218 -20.69 -9.94 9.86
C LEU A 218 -21.55 -8.68 9.99
N VAL A 219 -21.90 -8.07 8.86
CA VAL A 219 -22.70 -6.85 8.80
C VAL A 219 -24.07 -7.05 9.44
N ARG A 220 -24.74 -8.19 9.19
CA ARG A 220 -26.06 -8.48 9.76
C ARG A 220 -26.10 -8.52 11.30
N SER A 221 -24.94 -8.69 11.94
CA SER A 221 -24.80 -8.86 13.39
C SER A 221 -23.71 -7.96 13.98
N ALA A 222 -23.35 -6.89 13.29
CA ALA A 222 -22.30 -5.98 13.72
C ALA A 222 -22.74 -5.24 15.00
N PRO A 223 -21.93 -5.28 16.08
CA PRO A 223 -22.27 -4.62 17.35
C PRO A 223 -22.06 -3.11 17.28
N VAL A 224 -22.74 -2.37 18.16
CA VAL A 224 -22.39 -0.96 18.48
C VAL A 224 -21.04 -0.93 19.21
N GLY A 225 -20.18 0.04 18.90
CA GLY A 225 -18.78 0.05 19.37
C GLY A 225 -17.81 0.25 18.21
N ASN A 226 -16.73 -0.53 18.17
CA ASN A 226 -15.69 -0.46 17.14
C ASN A 226 -15.49 -1.80 16.41
N PRO A 227 -16.50 -2.32 15.69
CA PRO A 227 -16.35 -3.56 14.96
C PRO A 227 -15.41 -3.41 13.76
N GLU A 228 -14.77 -4.52 13.42
CA GLU A 228 -14.08 -4.69 12.16
C GLU A 228 -15.04 -5.28 11.13
N LEU A 229 -15.08 -4.67 9.94
CA LEU A 229 -15.97 -5.03 8.85
C LEU A 229 -15.17 -5.18 7.56
N VAL A 230 -15.47 -6.22 6.79
CA VAL A 230 -14.90 -6.45 5.47
C VAL A 230 -16.05 -6.66 4.49
N GLY A 231 -16.00 -5.97 3.36
CA GLY A 231 -17.05 -6.13 2.35
C GLY A 231 -16.75 -5.45 1.04
N GLN A 232 -17.78 -5.37 0.22
CA GLN A 232 -17.77 -4.70 -1.06
C GLN A 232 -18.38 -3.30 -0.94
N VAL A 233 -17.78 -2.33 -1.61
CA VAL A 233 -18.34 -0.99 -1.76
C VAL A 233 -19.52 -1.02 -2.73
N ARG A 234 -20.69 -0.62 -2.26
CA ARG A 234 -21.93 -0.52 -3.05
C ARG A 234 -22.52 0.89 -3.02
N PRO A 235 -23.30 1.25 -4.05
CA PRO A 235 -23.91 2.57 -4.13
C PRO A 235 -24.92 2.77 -3.00
N ILE A 236 -25.06 4.04 -2.62
CA ILE A 236 -26.09 4.53 -1.71
C ILE A 236 -27.07 5.42 -2.48
N ASP A 237 -28.22 5.77 -1.92
CA ASP A 237 -29.23 6.60 -2.60
C ASP A 237 -28.72 8.00 -2.97
N GLU A 238 -27.80 8.58 -2.18
CA GLU A 238 -27.19 9.87 -2.51
C GLU A 238 -26.25 9.82 -3.74
N GLY A 239 -25.97 8.62 -4.25
CA GLY A 239 -25.16 8.40 -5.43
C GLY A 239 -23.66 8.31 -5.14
N CYS A 240 -22.86 8.49 -6.19
CA CYS A 240 -21.41 8.40 -6.14
C CYS A 240 -20.76 9.59 -6.82
N LEU A 241 -19.49 9.83 -6.50
CA LEU A 241 -18.74 10.94 -7.04
C LEU A 241 -18.14 10.61 -8.41
N THR A 242 -18.14 11.63 -9.27
CA THR A 242 -17.25 11.70 -10.43
C THR A 242 -16.15 12.70 -10.12
N VAL A 243 -14.92 12.21 -9.98
CA VAL A 243 -13.77 13.01 -9.59
C VAL A 243 -13.17 13.63 -10.84
N VAL A 244 -13.09 14.96 -10.87
CA VAL A 244 -12.40 15.74 -11.92
C VAL A 244 -11.03 16.13 -11.39
N VAL A 245 -9.97 15.51 -11.90
CA VAL A 245 -8.60 15.72 -11.38
C VAL A 245 -8.06 17.08 -11.86
N ASP A 246 -7.69 17.93 -10.89
CA ASP A 246 -7.11 19.27 -11.13
C ASP A 246 -7.95 20.16 -12.08
N GLY A 247 -9.28 19.96 -12.06
CA GLY A 247 -10.26 20.70 -12.86
C GLY A 247 -10.25 20.39 -14.36
N ASN A 248 -9.61 19.29 -14.78
CA ASN A 248 -9.58 18.87 -16.18
C ASN A 248 -10.65 17.80 -16.48
N GLN A 249 -11.58 18.12 -17.39
CA GLN A 249 -12.68 17.23 -17.78
C GLN A 249 -12.20 15.95 -18.49
N ASP A 250 -11.02 15.97 -19.11
CA ASP A 250 -10.41 14.79 -19.71
C ASP A 250 -9.78 13.85 -18.67
N MET A 251 -9.63 14.33 -17.43
CA MET A 251 -9.05 13.59 -16.31
C MET A 251 -10.13 13.29 -15.27
N THR A 252 -11.18 12.61 -15.73
CA THR A 252 -12.33 12.24 -14.92
C THR A 252 -12.31 10.77 -14.54
N PHE A 253 -12.83 10.47 -13.35
CA PHE A 253 -12.97 9.09 -12.87
C PHE A 253 -14.30 8.95 -12.10
N GLY A 254 -15.20 8.11 -12.60
CA GLY A 254 -16.54 7.92 -12.06
C GLY A 254 -16.66 6.82 -11.01
N ASN A 255 -17.83 6.76 -10.36
CA ASN A 255 -18.22 5.74 -9.37
C ASN A 255 -17.31 5.71 -8.14
N MET A 256 -16.80 6.86 -7.71
CA MET A 256 -15.91 7.00 -6.57
C MET A 256 -16.69 7.28 -5.29
N VAL A 257 -16.28 6.65 -4.20
CA VAL A 257 -16.84 6.90 -2.85
C VAL A 257 -15.84 7.56 -1.92
N GLY A 258 -14.56 7.53 -2.28
CA GLY A 258 -13.47 8.24 -1.60
C GLY A 258 -12.32 8.45 -2.56
N TYR A 259 -11.68 9.62 -2.54
CA TYR A 259 -10.55 9.92 -3.39
C TYR A 259 -9.52 10.82 -2.71
N HIS A 260 -8.30 10.74 -3.22
CA HIS A 260 -7.24 11.71 -3.01
C HIS A 260 -6.44 11.80 -4.30
N TRP A 261 -6.30 12.99 -4.86
CA TRP A 261 -5.40 13.22 -5.98
C TRP A 261 -4.32 14.22 -5.61
N ALA A 262 -3.13 14.01 -6.18
CA ALA A 262 -2.00 14.90 -6.04
C ALA A 262 -1.44 15.29 -7.41
N TYR A 263 -1.18 16.58 -7.57
CA TYR A 263 -0.46 17.16 -8.69
C TYR A 263 0.96 17.49 -8.25
N GLU A 264 1.92 16.83 -8.88
CA GLU A 264 3.35 16.99 -8.64
C GLU A 264 4.05 17.60 -9.85
N GLN A 265 5.05 18.43 -9.59
CA GLN A 265 5.93 19.02 -10.60
C GLN A 265 7.36 18.56 -10.38
N TYR A 266 8.03 18.17 -11.46
CA TYR A 266 9.47 17.92 -11.42
C TYR A 266 10.20 19.25 -11.60
N GLN A 267 10.65 19.81 -10.48
CA GLN A 267 11.31 21.11 -10.43
C GLN A 267 12.82 20.90 -10.36
N CYS A 268 13.55 21.58 -11.24
CA CYS A 268 15.00 21.59 -11.27
C CYS A 268 15.53 22.96 -10.90
N ARG A 269 16.50 23.01 -9.98
CA ARG A 269 17.22 24.23 -9.60
C ARG A 269 18.70 24.03 -9.87
N THR A 270 19.37 25.06 -10.35
CA THR A 270 20.83 25.07 -10.45
C THR A 270 21.39 25.57 -9.12
N THR A 271 22.05 24.69 -8.38
CA THR A 271 22.81 25.04 -7.18
C THR A 271 24.29 25.16 -7.53
N ARG A 272 25.01 26.07 -6.86
CA ARG A 272 26.47 26.19 -6.98
C ARG A 272 27.09 25.54 -5.76
N ASP A 273 28.01 24.61 -5.97
CA ASP A 273 28.78 24.05 -4.87
C ASP A 273 29.80 25.09 -4.34
N SER A 274 30.42 24.77 -3.20
CA SER A 274 31.46 25.60 -2.59
C SER A 274 32.71 25.77 -3.45
N GLU A 275 32.85 24.97 -4.52
CA GLU A 275 33.97 25.01 -5.47
C GLU A 275 33.64 25.80 -6.74
N GLY A 276 32.41 26.33 -6.86
CA GLY A 276 31.96 27.17 -7.97
C GLY A 276 31.34 26.42 -9.16
N ASN A 277 31.26 25.08 -9.10
CA ASN A 277 30.61 24.28 -10.12
C ASN A 277 29.08 24.32 -9.97
N SER A 278 28.38 24.34 -11.09
CA SER A 278 26.91 24.32 -11.13
C SER A 278 26.39 22.89 -11.20
N LYS A 279 25.56 22.48 -10.25
CA LYS A 279 24.85 21.20 -10.25
C LYS A 279 23.35 21.44 -10.42
N GLU A 280 22.69 20.65 -11.25
CA GLU A 280 21.23 20.67 -11.38
C GLU A 280 20.62 19.67 -10.39
N GLU A 281 19.87 20.17 -9.42
CA GLU A 281 19.13 19.34 -8.47
C GLU A 281 17.65 19.35 -8.83
N CYS A 282 17.12 18.15 -9.09
CA CYS A 282 15.74 17.98 -9.52
C CYS A 282 14.98 17.06 -8.56
N HIS A 283 13.81 17.48 -8.13
CA HIS A 283 12.93 16.69 -7.28
C HIS A 283 11.45 16.91 -7.64
N TRP A 284 10.62 15.94 -7.28
CA TRP A 284 9.16 16.07 -7.40
C TRP A 284 8.63 16.87 -6.21
N VAL A 285 7.80 17.86 -6.50
CA VAL A 285 7.16 18.73 -5.50
C VAL A 285 5.66 18.68 -5.71
N THR A 286 4.91 18.30 -4.68
CA THR A 286 3.45 18.41 -4.68
C THR A 286 3.05 19.88 -4.66
N VAL A 287 2.31 20.31 -5.68
CA VAL A 287 1.88 21.70 -5.86
C VAL A 287 0.42 21.89 -5.50
N ARG A 288 -0.41 20.90 -5.83
CA ARG A 288 -1.83 20.89 -5.46
C ARG A 288 -2.25 19.46 -5.12
N SER A 289 -3.23 19.35 -4.26
CA SER A 289 -3.90 18.10 -3.95
C SER A 289 -5.32 18.42 -3.54
N ASP A 290 -6.21 17.45 -3.71
CA ASP A 290 -7.56 17.52 -3.18
C ASP A 290 -8.02 16.12 -2.79
N SER A 291 -8.93 16.05 -1.83
CA SER A 291 -9.45 14.82 -1.27
C SER A 291 -10.90 15.00 -0.90
N GLY A 292 -11.69 13.96 -1.10
CA GLY A 292 -13.10 13.97 -0.75
C GLY A 292 -13.67 12.57 -0.80
N GLY A 293 -14.97 12.49 -0.60
CA GLY A 293 -15.68 11.23 -0.54
C GLY A 293 -17.16 11.45 -0.29
N CYS A 294 -17.92 10.38 -0.42
CA CYS A 294 -19.32 10.32 -0.08
C CYS A 294 -19.56 9.04 0.75
N PRO A 295 -20.67 8.98 1.50
CA PRO A 295 -21.09 7.73 2.13
C PRO A 295 -21.29 6.63 1.08
N PHE A 296 -21.16 5.38 1.51
CA PHE A 296 -21.45 4.21 0.69
C PHE A 296 -22.01 3.07 1.55
N ILE A 297 -22.51 2.03 0.89
CA ILE A 297 -22.94 0.80 1.55
C ILE A 297 -21.79 -0.20 1.53
N LEU A 298 -21.27 -0.57 2.70
CA LEU A 298 -20.40 -1.74 2.84
C LEU A 298 -21.30 -2.96 2.89
N HIS A 299 -21.13 -3.87 1.93
CA HIS A 299 -21.93 -5.09 1.85
C HIS A 299 -21.05 -6.33 1.92
N ASP A 300 -21.25 -7.19 2.92
CA ASP A 300 -20.44 -8.39 3.15
C ASP A 300 -21.09 -9.69 2.65
N GLY A 301 -22.25 -9.59 1.99
CA GLY A 301 -23.06 -10.72 1.51
C GLY A 301 -24.25 -10.99 2.43
N THR A 302 -24.04 -10.86 3.74
CA THR A 302 -25.08 -11.06 4.76
C THR A 302 -25.99 -9.85 4.97
N GLY A 303 -25.49 -8.66 4.64
CA GLY A 303 -26.27 -7.43 4.62
C GLY A 303 -25.44 -6.22 4.23
N GLY A 304 -26.09 -5.07 4.11
CA GLY A 304 -25.45 -3.77 3.87
C GLY A 304 -25.37 -2.90 5.13
N MET A 305 -24.35 -2.06 5.24
CA MET A 305 -24.26 -1.03 6.29
C MET A 305 -23.71 0.26 5.73
N ARG A 306 -24.26 1.39 6.19
CA ARG A 306 -23.81 2.72 5.80
C ARG A 306 -22.45 3.05 6.42
N VAL A 307 -21.48 3.44 5.59
CA VAL A 307 -20.15 3.88 6.02
C VAL A 307 -19.92 5.32 5.58
N ASN A 308 -19.57 6.18 6.53
CA ASN A 308 -19.33 7.60 6.28
C ASN A 308 -17.85 7.86 5.95
N THR A 309 -17.46 7.71 4.68
CA THR A 309 -16.04 7.79 4.22
C THR A 309 -15.29 9.03 4.70
N ASN A 310 -15.90 10.21 4.63
CA ASN A 310 -15.24 11.48 4.99
C ASN A 310 -14.97 11.64 6.48
N SER A 311 -15.58 10.81 7.32
CA SER A 311 -15.35 10.87 8.77
C SER A 311 -14.03 10.23 9.19
N PHE A 312 -13.42 9.40 8.34
CA PHE A 312 -12.22 8.65 8.68
C PHE A 312 -10.98 9.54 8.69
N LYS A 313 -10.31 9.60 9.85
CA LYS A 313 -9.01 10.28 10.01
C LYS A 313 -7.87 9.59 9.26
N ARG A 314 -8.02 8.30 8.97
CA ARG A 314 -6.99 7.44 8.36
C ARG A 314 -7.63 6.64 7.24
N THR A 315 -7.26 6.99 6.02
CA THR A 315 -7.67 6.29 4.81
C THR A 315 -6.43 5.80 4.08
N ASP A 316 -6.42 4.51 3.71
CA ASP A 316 -5.38 3.92 2.87
C ASP A 316 -6.02 3.35 1.61
N TYR A 317 -5.90 4.08 0.50
CA TYR A 317 -6.38 3.61 -0.80
C TYR A 317 -5.39 2.66 -1.49
N GLY A 318 -4.26 2.32 -0.85
CA GLY A 318 -3.23 1.46 -1.43
C GLY A 318 -2.61 2.07 -2.69
N GLN A 319 -2.41 1.24 -3.72
CA GLN A 319 -1.88 1.69 -5.00
C GLN A 319 -2.82 2.71 -5.68
N TYR A 320 -2.26 3.65 -6.43
CA TYR A 320 -3.07 4.61 -7.19
C TYR A 320 -3.93 3.90 -8.24
N LEU A 321 -5.10 4.46 -8.56
CA LEU A 321 -6.00 3.95 -9.59
C LEU A 321 -5.53 4.31 -10.99
N LYS A 322 -5.13 5.58 -11.17
CA LYS A 322 -4.66 6.10 -12.45
C LYS A 322 -3.65 7.22 -12.22
N ARG A 323 -2.64 7.27 -13.07
CA ARG A 323 -1.65 8.34 -13.14
C ARG A 323 -1.67 8.97 -14.52
N TRP A 324 -1.46 10.27 -14.59
CA TRP A 324 -1.22 11.00 -15.82
C TRP A 324 0.13 11.68 -15.69
N ASP A 325 0.96 11.57 -16.72
CA ASP A 325 2.26 12.21 -16.82
C ASP A 325 2.31 13.06 -18.09
N GLY A 326 2.96 14.22 -18.02
CA GLY A 326 3.11 15.13 -19.15
C GLY A 326 4.37 15.99 -19.07
N LYS A 327 4.91 16.40 -20.23
CA LYS A 327 6.02 17.39 -20.27
C LYS A 327 5.54 18.82 -20.09
N PHE A 328 4.28 19.08 -20.41
CA PHE A 328 3.64 20.40 -20.35
C PHE A 328 2.49 20.33 -19.34
N ALA A 329 2.19 21.44 -18.65
CA ALA A 329 1.00 21.48 -17.80
C ALA A 329 -0.25 21.32 -18.69
N GLN A 330 -1.39 20.95 -18.09
CA GLN A 330 -2.65 20.66 -18.80
C GLN A 330 -3.03 21.68 -19.89
N THR A 331 -2.62 22.95 -19.73
CA THR A 331 -2.71 23.96 -20.79
C THR A 331 -1.42 24.79 -20.84
N LEU A 332 -1.13 25.39 -22.01
CA LEU A 332 0.01 26.30 -22.20
C LEU A 332 -0.02 27.48 -21.21
N GLY A 333 -1.22 27.97 -20.86
CA GLY A 333 -1.41 29.03 -19.85
C GLY A 333 -1.11 28.59 -18.41
N LYS A 334 -1.57 27.40 -17.99
CA LYS A 334 -1.20 26.82 -16.69
C LYS A 334 0.29 26.54 -16.61
N GLN A 335 0.94 26.22 -17.73
CA GLN A 335 2.39 26.02 -17.78
C GLN A 335 3.17 27.31 -17.67
N MET A 336 2.74 28.37 -18.36
CA MET A 336 3.32 29.72 -18.22
C MET A 336 3.19 30.19 -16.76
N MET A 337 2.04 29.99 -16.12
CA MET A 337 1.81 30.32 -14.71
C MET A 337 2.65 29.45 -13.76
N ALA A 338 2.75 28.15 -14.01
CA ALA A 338 3.61 27.25 -13.23
C ALA A 338 5.10 27.63 -13.34
N SER A 339 5.57 27.99 -14.54
CA SER A 339 6.93 28.47 -14.76
C SER A 339 7.18 29.86 -14.16
N ALA A 340 6.17 30.74 -14.17
CA ALA A 340 6.27 32.06 -13.55
C ALA A 340 6.33 31.98 -12.02
N ILE A 341 5.49 31.15 -11.40
CA ILE A 341 5.49 30.93 -9.94
C ILE A 341 6.77 30.22 -9.49
N ALA A 342 7.22 29.19 -10.21
CA ALA A 342 8.47 28.49 -9.90
C ALA A 342 9.72 29.37 -10.11
N GLY A 343 9.69 30.26 -11.10
CA GLY A 343 10.73 31.28 -11.32
C GLY A 343 10.75 32.34 -10.22
N MET A 344 9.59 32.81 -9.77
CA MET A 344 9.46 33.87 -8.76
C MET A 344 9.74 33.40 -7.32
N LEU A 345 9.46 32.14 -6.99
CA LEU A 345 9.68 31.56 -5.65
C LEU A 345 11.03 30.84 -5.47
N GLY A 346 11.95 30.95 -6.42
CA GLY A 346 13.32 30.41 -6.25
C GLY A 346 14.05 29.95 -7.50
N GLY A 347 13.77 30.52 -8.68
CA GLY A 347 14.54 30.25 -9.90
C GLY A 347 14.46 28.83 -10.45
N ALA A 348 13.42 28.05 -10.09
CA ALA A 348 13.27 26.66 -10.51
C ALA A 348 12.62 26.54 -11.90
N ARG A 349 13.15 25.64 -12.75
CA ARG A 349 12.51 25.24 -14.01
C ARG A 349 11.69 23.98 -13.83
N VAL A 350 10.43 24.02 -14.27
CA VAL A 350 9.55 22.84 -14.29
C VAL A 350 9.79 22.05 -15.57
N LYS A 351 10.13 20.76 -15.46
CA LYS A 351 10.40 19.88 -16.63
C LYS A 351 9.29 18.87 -16.91
N LYS A 352 8.57 18.44 -15.88
CA LYS A 352 7.53 17.40 -15.98
C LYS A 352 6.41 17.67 -14.99
N HIS A 353 5.26 17.11 -15.33
CA HIS A 353 4.03 17.21 -14.57
C HIS A 353 3.48 15.81 -14.36
N ARG A 354 2.97 15.55 -13.15
CA ARG A 354 2.34 14.29 -12.81
C ARG A 354 1.07 14.54 -12.01
N TRP A 355 0.00 13.85 -12.36
CA TRP A 355 -1.20 13.77 -11.57
C TRP A 355 -1.41 12.32 -11.18
N THR A 356 -1.65 12.06 -9.90
CA THR A 356 -1.88 10.71 -9.41
C THR A 356 -3.19 10.68 -8.64
N LEU A 357 -4.11 9.80 -9.03
CA LEU A 357 -5.40 9.59 -8.36
C LEU A 357 -5.37 8.30 -7.55
N TYR A 358 -5.66 8.41 -6.27
CA TYR A 358 -5.92 7.32 -5.35
C TYR A 358 -7.41 7.35 -4.97
N GLY A 359 -8.00 6.19 -4.68
CA GLY A 359 -9.35 6.19 -4.14
C GLY A 359 -10.00 4.83 -4.03
N LEU A 360 -11.26 4.86 -3.63
CA LEU A 360 -12.14 3.73 -3.44
C LEU A 360 -13.34 3.85 -4.39
N ARG A 361 -13.57 2.83 -5.21
CA ARG A 361 -14.62 2.78 -6.22
C ARG A 361 -15.71 1.78 -5.84
N LEU A 362 -16.92 1.96 -6.36
CA LEU A 362 -17.93 0.91 -6.40
C LEU A 362 -17.36 -0.42 -6.88
N GLY A 363 -17.72 -1.49 -6.17
CA GLY A 363 -17.27 -2.85 -6.42
C GLY A 363 -15.91 -3.19 -5.81
N ASN A 364 -15.11 -2.23 -5.33
CA ASN A 364 -13.84 -2.55 -4.67
C ASN A 364 -14.07 -3.25 -3.32
N PRO A 365 -13.11 -4.11 -2.92
CA PRO A 365 -13.08 -4.61 -1.55
C PRO A 365 -12.65 -3.48 -0.61
N VAL A 366 -13.25 -3.45 0.56
CA VAL A 366 -12.94 -2.47 1.60
C VAL A 366 -12.87 -3.16 2.96
N TYR A 367 -11.82 -2.82 3.69
CA TYR A 367 -11.61 -3.15 5.09
C TYR A 367 -11.91 -1.89 5.90
N VAL A 368 -12.78 -2.01 6.89
CA VAL A 368 -13.20 -0.89 7.74
C VAL A 368 -13.07 -1.31 9.19
N LEU A 369 -12.30 -0.54 9.94
CA LEU A 369 -12.37 -0.54 11.39
C LEU A 369 -12.88 0.82 11.82
N GLY A 370 -14.11 0.88 12.29
CA GLY A 370 -14.79 2.15 12.55
C GLY A 370 -15.73 2.05 13.72
N GLN A 371 -16.13 3.20 14.23
CA GLN A 371 -17.11 3.30 15.30
C GLN A 371 -18.51 3.21 14.72
N THR A 372 -19.23 2.14 15.01
CA THR A 372 -20.66 1.99 14.71
C THR A 372 -21.49 2.77 15.73
N LYS A 373 -22.39 3.62 15.24
CA LYS A 373 -23.32 4.41 16.04
C LYS A 373 -24.77 4.18 15.58
N PRO A 374 -25.76 4.25 16.48
CA PRO A 374 -27.16 4.30 16.09
C PRO A 374 -27.44 5.52 15.21
N ARG A 375 -28.25 5.32 14.17
CA ARG A 375 -28.75 6.39 13.32
C ARG A 375 -29.91 7.10 14.00
N THR A 376 -30.07 8.39 13.71
CA THR A 376 -31.26 9.12 14.19
C THR A 376 -32.50 8.69 13.42
N ARG A 377 -33.68 8.86 14.02
CA ARG A 377 -34.93 8.44 13.38
C ARG A 377 -35.22 9.23 12.11
N GLU A 378 -34.85 10.50 12.08
CA GLU A 378 -34.97 11.36 10.89
C GLU A 378 -34.11 10.84 9.73
N ALA A 379 -32.91 10.32 10.02
CA ALA A 379 -32.02 9.74 9.01
C ALA A 379 -32.51 8.39 8.48
N LEU A 380 -33.32 7.65 9.26
CA LEU A 380 -33.97 6.41 8.81
C LEU A 380 -35.18 6.73 7.94
N GLU A 381 -36.02 7.66 8.38
CA GLU A 381 -37.21 8.12 7.64
C GLU A 381 -36.81 8.75 6.29
N ALA A 382 -35.71 9.52 6.25
CA ALA A 382 -35.20 10.13 5.01
C ALA A 382 -34.76 9.10 3.96
N GLU A 383 -34.34 7.90 4.39
CA GLU A 383 -33.94 6.78 3.51
C GLU A 383 -35.09 5.74 3.36
N GLY A 384 -36.27 6.02 3.92
CA GLY A 384 -37.42 5.10 3.84
C GLY A 384 -37.25 3.79 4.62
N LEU A 385 -36.37 3.77 5.62
CA LEU A 385 -36.07 2.57 6.41
C LEU A 385 -37.08 2.41 7.56
N ASP A 386 -37.64 1.21 7.69
CA ASP A 386 -38.64 0.86 8.71
C ASP A 386 -38.04 0.53 10.09
N GLY A 387 -36.71 0.43 10.17
CA GLY A 387 -35.97 0.11 11.39
C GLY A 387 -36.04 -1.35 11.84
N THR A 388 -36.56 -2.26 11.02
CA THR A 388 -36.68 -3.69 11.36
C THR A 388 -35.36 -4.44 11.22
N LEU A 389 -34.51 -4.01 10.28
CA LEU A 389 -33.18 -4.57 10.04
C LEU A 389 -32.13 -3.93 10.96
N GLY A 390 -31.52 -4.73 11.83
CA GLY A 390 -30.54 -4.25 12.82
C GLY A 390 -29.33 -3.55 12.20
N ASN A 391 -28.89 -3.97 11.02
CA ASN A 391 -27.77 -3.38 10.29
C ASN A 391 -28.13 -2.07 9.55
N SER A 392 -29.42 -1.80 9.30
CA SER A 392 -29.85 -0.56 8.66
C SER A 392 -30.00 0.61 9.63
N ILE A 393 -30.17 0.32 10.93
CA ILE A 393 -30.33 1.31 12.02
C ILE A 393 -29.01 1.81 12.61
N ILE A 394 -27.88 1.29 12.14
CA ILE A 394 -26.54 1.72 12.55
C ILE A 394 -25.71 2.17 11.35
N GLU A 395 -24.73 3.03 11.60
CA GLU A 395 -23.79 3.51 10.60
C GLU A 395 -22.37 3.62 11.16
N VAL A 396 -21.38 3.56 10.28
CA VAL A 396 -19.97 3.54 10.65
C VAL A 396 -19.33 4.92 10.47
N TRP A 397 -18.63 5.36 11.51
CA TRP A 397 -17.87 6.60 11.56
C TRP A 397 -16.40 6.35 11.90
N GLY A 398 -15.49 7.20 11.41
CA GLY A 398 -14.04 7.07 11.61
C GLY A 398 -13.39 8.26 12.34
N ASN A 399 -14.19 9.07 13.04
CA ASN A 399 -13.77 10.32 13.68
C ASN A 399 -13.24 10.11 15.11
N GLU A 400 -13.67 9.07 15.82
CA GLU A 400 -13.28 8.77 17.20
C GLU A 400 -12.51 7.45 17.28
N ASP A 401 -11.30 7.51 17.85
CA ASP A 401 -10.51 6.31 18.17
C ASP A 401 -10.92 5.80 19.56
N ALA A 402 -10.92 4.48 19.77
CA ALA A 402 -11.02 3.89 21.10
C ALA A 402 -9.63 3.56 21.68
N PRO A 403 -9.50 3.38 23.01
CA PRO A 403 -8.25 2.91 23.60
C PRO A 403 -7.79 1.60 22.96
N GLY A 404 -6.60 1.59 22.36
CA GLY A 404 -6.06 0.42 21.66
C GLY A 404 -6.56 0.21 20.23
N ILE A 405 -7.58 0.92 19.77
CA ILE A 405 -8.20 0.75 18.45
C ILE A 405 -8.14 2.06 17.66
N LYS A 406 -7.48 2.01 16.49
CA LYS A 406 -7.42 3.13 15.56
C LYS A 406 -8.41 2.94 14.44
N CYS A 407 -9.37 3.85 14.32
CA CYS A 407 -10.32 3.80 13.21
C CYS A 407 -9.58 4.05 11.89
N THR A 408 -9.79 3.15 10.94
CA THR A 408 -9.12 3.12 9.63
C THR A 408 -10.08 2.60 8.56
N LEU A 409 -9.96 3.14 7.36
CA LEU A 409 -10.61 2.64 6.15
C LEU A 409 -9.51 2.32 5.15
N GLN A 410 -9.50 1.09 4.64
CA GLN A 410 -8.47 0.62 3.73
C GLN A 410 -9.10 -0.06 2.51
N ARG A 411 -8.57 0.21 1.32
CA ARG A 411 -8.94 -0.53 0.11
C ARG A 411 -8.25 -1.88 0.10
N GLY A 412 -9.00 -2.94 -0.13
CA GLY A 412 -8.57 -4.33 0.05
C GLY A 412 -9.42 -5.04 1.09
N SER A 413 -9.57 -6.36 0.93
CA SER A 413 -10.09 -7.23 1.98
C SER A 413 -9.03 -7.43 3.06
N GLU A 414 -9.39 -8.04 4.19
CA GLU A 414 -8.42 -8.48 5.18
C GLU A 414 -7.40 -9.45 4.56
N LEU A 415 -7.87 -10.39 3.72
CA LEU A 415 -7.01 -11.33 2.99
C LEU A 415 -5.96 -10.60 2.15
N ALA A 416 -6.37 -9.60 1.37
CA ALA A 416 -5.47 -8.84 0.51
C ALA A 416 -4.49 -7.97 1.32
N ASN A 417 -4.97 -7.31 2.38
CA ASN A 417 -4.17 -6.36 3.15
C ASN A 417 -3.16 -7.05 4.10
N ILE A 418 -3.56 -8.14 4.77
CA ILE A 418 -2.68 -8.92 5.63
C ILE A 418 -1.81 -9.87 4.81
N GLY A 419 -2.35 -10.47 3.75
CA GLY A 419 -1.63 -11.46 2.93
C GLY A 419 -0.39 -10.91 2.22
N ARG A 420 -0.38 -9.60 1.91
CA ARG A 420 0.81 -8.89 1.40
C ARG A 420 1.76 -8.40 2.50
N SER A 421 1.32 -8.40 3.75
CA SER A 421 2.12 -7.86 4.86
C SER A 421 3.21 -8.85 5.27
N ARG A 422 4.34 -8.30 5.70
CA ARG A 422 5.38 -9.05 6.41
C ARG A 422 4.97 -9.20 7.88
N SER A 423 5.55 -10.18 8.56
CA SER A 423 5.27 -10.38 9.98
C SER A 423 5.76 -9.20 10.82
N GLY A 424 5.17 -9.01 11.99
CA GLY A 424 5.66 -8.04 12.96
C GLY A 424 7.11 -8.31 13.40
N PHE A 425 7.54 -9.57 13.37
CA PHE A 425 8.94 -9.93 13.64
C PHE A 425 9.87 -9.36 12.55
N GLU A 426 9.57 -9.60 11.27
CA GLU A 426 10.39 -9.08 10.16
C GLU A 426 10.43 -7.55 10.12
N LEU A 427 9.30 -6.90 10.43
CA LEU A 427 9.19 -5.45 10.42
C LEU A 427 9.95 -4.77 11.57
N VAL A 428 10.08 -5.42 12.73
CA VAL A 428 10.63 -4.78 13.94
C VAL A 428 11.96 -5.38 14.37
N MET A 429 12.06 -6.71 14.47
CA MET A 429 13.24 -7.36 15.05
C MET A 429 14.46 -7.27 14.15
N LEU A 430 14.30 -7.35 12.81
CA LEU A 430 15.45 -7.26 11.90
C LEU A 430 16.11 -5.86 11.93
N PRO A 431 15.36 -4.74 11.86
CA PRO A 431 15.92 -3.43 12.13
C PRO A 431 16.53 -3.25 13.53
N VAL A 432 15.93 -3.85 14.57
CA VAL A 432 16.48 -3.80 15.94
C VAL A 432 17.83 -4.52 16.02
N ILE A 433 17.98 -5.68 15.37
CA ILE A 433 19.25 -6.40 15.29
C ILE A 433 20.31 -5.53 14.60
N MET A 434 19.96 -4.85 13.51
CA MET A 434 20.85 -3.89 12.84
C MET A 434 21.26 -2.74 13.76
N MET A 435 20.28 -2.14 14.47
CA MET A 435 20.52 -1.04 15.41
C MET A 435 21.46 -1.46 16.54
N ILE A 436 21.17 -2.58 17.21
CA ILE A 436 21.99 -3.14 18.29
C ILE A 436 23.38 -3.48 17.77
N GLY A 437 23.49 -4.05 16.57
CA GLY A 437 24.78 -4.31 15.93
C GLY A 437 25.62 -3.05 15.75
N GLY A 438 25.02 -1.96 15.27
CA GLY A 438 25.69 -0.65 15.16
C GLY A 438 26.12 -0.10 16.52
N ILE A 439 25.28 -0.21 17.55
CA ILE A 439 25.62 0.21 18.92
C ILE A 439 26.74 -0.66 19.51
N ALA A 440 26.74 -1.96 19.25
CA ALA A 440 27.81 -2.85 19.72
C ALA A 440 29.17 -2.49 19.10
N LEU A 441 29.20 -2.07 17.82
CA LEU A 441 30.41 -1.59 17.18
C LEU A 441 30.96 -0.31 17.82
N ILE A 442 30.11 0.57 18.34
CA ILE A 442 30.55 1.76 19.10
C ILE A 442 31.36 1.33 20.33
N GLY A 443 30.95 0.28 21.03
CA GLY A 443 31.69 -0.23 22.19
C GLY A 443 33.05 -0.86 21.86
N LEU A 444 33.33 -1.13 20.58
CA LEU A 444 34.61 -1.64 20.09
C LEU A 444 35.53 -0.54 19.53
N ALA A 445 35.03 0.70 19.42
CA ALA A 445 35.72 1.84 18.83
C ALA A 445 36.64 2.58 19.82
#